data_AF-A0A6P8YZP1-F1
#
_entry.id   AF-A0A6P8YZP1-F1
#
_cell.length_a   1.000
_cell.length_b   1.000
_cell.length_c   1.000
_cell.angle_alpha   90.00
_cell.angle_beta   90.00
_cell.angle_gamma   90.00
#
_symmetry.space_group_name_H-M   'P 1'
#
loop_
_entity.id
_entity.type
_entity.pdbx_description
1 polymer ?
#
loop_
_entity_poly.entity_id
_entity_poly.type
_entity_poly.pdbx_seq_one_letter_code
_entity_poly.pdbx_strand_id
1 'polypeptide(L)'
;MNCGAVSSFLLRSEIIEVFTCLVNEIPKYTNTFMERILPIVWQLLTQIAETYVKVSVNQTEPNPLASGTNEEDDEQTNFLIQILEFINCIVTCSKLRGTIKNVLADLIYITIVYIQLSQEQLEGQHR
;
A
#
# COMPACT_ATOMS: atom_id res chain seq x y z
N MET A 1 -20.81 2.56 -17.99
CA MET A 1 -19.61 1.80 -18.39
C MET A 1 -18.52 2.14 -17.38
N ASN A 2 -18.35 1.33 -16.33
CA ASN A 2 -17.39 1.60 -15.23
C ASN A 2 -16.27 0.55 -15.14
N CYS A 3 -16.02 -0.22 -16.22
CA CYS A 3 -14.97 -1.25 -16.26
C CYS A 3 -13.52 -0.73 -16.13
N GLY A 4 -13.29 0.58 -16.00
CA GLY A 4 -11.94 1.15 -15.97
C GLY A 4 -11.25 1.09 -14.59
N ALA A 5 -12.01 1.09 -13.49
CA ALA A 5 -11.44 1.12 -12.14
C ALA A 5 -10.91 -0.25 -11.69
N VAL A 6 -11.73 -1.31 -11.83
CA VAL A 6 -11.35 -2.70 -11.48
C VAL A 6 -10.16 -3.18 -12.32
N SER A 7 -10.14 -2.89 -13.64
CA SER A 7 -8.99 -3.21 -14.48
C SER A 7 -7.70 -2.49 -14.06
N SER A 8 -7.83 -1.35 -13.39
CA SER A 8 -6.69 -0.56 -12.94
C SER A 8 -6.07 -1.13 -11.67
N PHE A 9 -6.84 -1.70 -10.74
CA PHE A 9 -6.28 -2.28 -9.51
C PHE A 9 -5.60 -3.62 -9.79
N LEU A 10 -6.24 -4.51 -10.56
CA LEU A 10 -5.64 -5.77 -10.97
C LEU A 10 -4.29 -5.59 -11.67
N LEU A 11 -4.21 -4.67 -12.64
CA LEU A 11 -2.95 -4.38 -13.32
C LEU A 11 -1.90 -3.80 -12.36
N ARG A 12 -2.29 -2.90 -11.46
CA ARG A 12 -1.37 -2.32 -10.48
C ARG A 12 -0.86 -3.38 -9.50
N SER A 13 -1.73 -4.28 -9.05
CA SER A 13 -1.39 -5.44 -8.21
C SER A 13 -0.36 -6.34 -8.87
N GLU A 14 -0.61 -6.76 -10.11
CA GLU A 14 0.34 -7.58 -10.89
C GLU A 14 1.70 -6.90 -11.06
N ILE A 15 1.71 -5.59 -11.31
CA ILE A 15 2.96 -4.83 -11.42
C ILE A 15 3.75 -4.86 -10.11
N ILE A 16 3.09 -4.65 -8.96
CA ILE A 16 3.73 -4.70 -7.65
C ILE A 16 4.23 -6.12 -7.34
N GLU A 17 3.45 -7.15 -7.67
CA GLU A 17 3.86 -8.54 -7.48
C GLU A 17 5.12 -8.89 -8.28
N VAL A 18 5.19 -8.46 -9.55
CA VAL A 18 6.41 -8.62 -10.37
C VAL A 18 7.59 -7.92 -9.72
N PHE A 19 7.43 -6.70 -9.20
CA PHE A 19 8.51 -6.00 -8.51
C PHE A 19 8.95 -6.73 -7.24
N THR A 20 8.02 -7.27 -6.45
CA THR A 20 8.32 -8.10 -5.28
C THR A 20 9.13 -9.34 -5.67
N CYS A 21 8.73 -10.03 -6.74
CA CYS A 21 9.46 -11.16 -7.29
C CYS A 21 10.89 -10.76 -7.71
N LEU A 22 11.05 -9.63 -8.43
CA LEU A 22 12.36 -9.15 -8.85
C LEU A 22 13.29 -8.79 -7.68
N VAL A 23 12.75 -8.25 -6.58
CA VAL A 23 13.53 -7.97 -5.37
C VAL A 23 13.98 -9.27 -4.69
N ASN A 24 13.13 -10.30 -4.66
CA ASN A 24 13.47 -11.59 -4.07
C ASN A 24 14.50 -12.36 -4.91
N GLU A 25 14.27 -12.49 -6.21
CA GLU A 25 15.04 -13.38 -7.09
C GLU A 25 16.37 -12.74 -7.55
N ILE A 26 16.34 -11.47 -7.93
CA ILE A 26 17.49 -10.79 -8.57
C ILE A 26 17.85 -9.42 -7.97
N PRO A 27 17.94 -9.27 -6.63
CA PRO A 27 18.08 -7.97 -5.95
C PRO A 27 19.29 -7.13 -6.38
N LYS A 28 20.37 -7.76 -6.85
CA LYS A 28 21.56 -7.04 -7.34
C LYS A 28 21.26 -6.18 -8.57
N TYR A 29 20.45 -6.70 -9.48
CA TYR A 29 20.06 -5.98 -10.70
C TYR A 29 18.93 -4.99 -10.42
N THR A 30 18.00 -5.38 -9.55
CA THR A 30 16.87 -4.53 -9.14
C THR A 30 17.33 -3.25 -8.46
N ASN A 31 18.42 -3.30 -7.67
CA ASN A 31 18.95 -2.14 -6.95
C ASN A 31 19.19 -0.90 -7.84
N THR A 32 19.67 -1.10 -9.07
CA THR A 32 19.95 -0.01 -10.03
C THR A 32 18.70 0.79 -10.41
N PHE A 33 17.52 0.21 -10.25
CA PHE A 33 16.25 0.86 -10.57
C PHE A 33 15.52 1.42 -9.34
N MET A 34 16.00 1.12 -8.13
CA MET A 34 15.29 1.47 -6.89
C MET A 34 15.18 2.98 -6.67
N GLU A 35 16.17 3.77 -7.11
CA GLU A 35 16.10 5.24 -7.05
C GLU A 35 14.91 5.81 -7.83
N ARG A 36 14.45 5.09 -8.87
CA ARG A 36 13.27 5.48 -9.67
C ARG A 36 11.98 4.84 -9.18
N ILE A 37 12.04 3.59 -8.69
CA ILE A 37 10.86 2.84 -8.25
C ILE A 37 10.35 3.36 -6.91
N LEU A 38 11.24 3.59 -5.94
CA LEU A 38 10.85 3.95 -4.56
C LEU A 38 10.03 5.24 -4.46
N PRO A 39 10.35 6.34 -5.16
CA PRO A 39 9.54 7.55 -5.09
C PRO A 39 8.10 7.33 -5.57
N ILE A 40 7.90 6.47 -6.57
CA ILE A 40 6.56 6.16 -7.11
C ILE A 40 5.78 5.34 -6.10
N VAL A 41 6.41 4.32 -5.50
CA VAL A 41 5.79 3.49 -4.47
C VAL A 41 5.46 4.31 -3.22
N TRP A 42 6.33 5.24 -2.84
CA TRP A 42 6.07 6.20 -1.77
C TRP A 42 4.85 7.08 -2.06
N GLN A 43 4.77 7.64 -3.27
CA GLN A 43 3.61 8.42 -3.69
C GLN A 43 2.31 7.62 -3.60
N LEU A 44 2.30 6.38 -4.09
CA LEU A 44 1.14 5.49 -3.98
C LEU A 44 0.76 5.24 -2.51
N LEU A 45 1.74 4.93 -1.66
CA LEU A 45 1.53 4.69 -0.25
C LEU A 45 0.94 5.91 0.47
N THR A 46 1.40 7.12 0.15
CA THR A 46 0.84 8.35 0.76
C THR A 46 -0.57 8.69 0.25
N GLN A 47 -0.86 8.46 -1.03
CA GLN A 47 -2.18 8.70 -1.62
C GLN A 47 -3.24 7.75 -1.05
N ILE A 48 -2.89 6.47 -0.91
CA ILE A 48 -3.77 5.47 -0.29
C ILE A 48 -3.99 5.81 1.19
N ALA A 49 -2.96 6.28 1.91
CA ALA A 49 -3.07 6.63 3.32
C ALA A 49 -4.04 7.81 3.55
N GLU A 50 -3.97 8.83 2.70
CA GLU A 50 -4.89 9.96 2.76
C GLU A 50 -6.35 9.50 2.59
N THR A 51 -6.58 8.61 1.62
CA THR A 51 -7.90 8.03 1.36
C THR A 51 -8.37 7.16 2.53
N TYR A 52 -7.49 6.27 3.03
CA TYR A 52 -7.76 5.38 4.16
C TYR A 52 -8.16 6.15 5.42
N VAL A 53 -7.46 7.24 5.75
CA VAL A 53 -7.79 8.06 6.93
C VAL A 53 -9.16 8.72 6.81
N LYS A 54 -9.48 9.26 5.63
CA LYS A 54 -10.76 9.97 5.40
C LYS A 54 -11.96 9.02 5.35
N VAL A 55 -11.78 7.87 4.72
CA VAL A 55 -12.86 6.93 4.41
C VAL A 55 -13.01 5.86 5.49
N SER A 56 -11.92 5.21 5.89
CA SER A 56 -11.96 4.06 6.79
C SER A 56 -11.77 4.46 8.25
N VAL A 57 -10.76 5.29 8.55
CA VAL A 57 -10.43 5.63 9.95
C VAL A 57 -11.47 6.59 10.54
N ASN A 58 -11.69 7.73 9.89
CA ASN A 58 -12.54 8.80 10.40
C ASN A 58 -13.95 8.83 9.82
N GLN A 59 -14.21 8.09 8.73
CA GLN A 59 -15.50 8.06 8.03
C GLN A 59 -16.07 9.46 7.70
N THR A 60 -15.18 10.42 7.43
CA THR A 60 -15.54 11.81 7.08
C THR A 60 -15.98 11.95 5.63
N GLU A 61 -15.55 11.04 4.77
CA GLU A 61 -15.90 11.00 3.35
C GLU A 61 -16.47 9.62 2.99
N PRO A 62 -17.48 9.55 2.10
CA PRO A 62 -17.97 8.26 1.62
C PRO A 62 -16.88 7.57 0.80
N ASN A 63 -16.79 6.24 0.94
CA ASN A 63 -15.85 5.46 0.14
C ASN A 63 -16.21 5.61 -1.35
N PRO A 64 -15.34 6.21 -2.19
CA PRO A 64 -15.62 6.42 -3.60
C PRO A 64 -15.67 5.11 -4.41
N LEU A 65 -15.19 4.01 -3.83
CA LEU A 65 -15.19 2.66 -4.39
C LEU A 65 -16.26 1.75 -3.75
N ALA A 66 -17.00 2.23 -2.73
CA ALA A 66 -18.11 1.47 -2.20
C ALA A 66 -19.29 1.52 -3.18
N SER A 67 -19.30 0.60 -4.14
CA SER A 67 -20.42 0.38 -5.06
C SER A 67 -21.60 -0.36 -4.40
N GLY A 68 -21.49 -0.69 -3.11
CA GLY A 68 -22.47 -1.46 -2.32
C GLY A 68 -22.18 -2.96 -2.28
N THR A 69 -21.12 -3.42 -2.94
CA THR A 69 -20.59 -4.79 -2.83
C THR A 69 -19.29 -4.77 -2.03
N ASN A 70 -19.20 -5.61 -0.99
CA ASN A 70 -18.01 -5.73 -0.15
C ASN A 70 -16.72 -6.09 -0.93
N GLU A 71 -16.85 -6.62 -2.15
CA GLU A 71 -15.74 -7.10 -2.98
C GLU A 71 -14.77 -5.98 -3.44
N GLU A 72 -15.25 -4.77 -3.73
CA GLU A 72 -14.39 -3.64 -4.17
C GLU A 72 -13.57 -3.05 -3.01
N ASP A 73 -14.12 -3.07 -1.80
CA ASP A 73 -13.42 -2.62 -0.58
C ASP A 73 -12.30 -3.59 -0.18
N ASP A 74 -12.49 -4.89 -0.45
CA ASP A 74 -11.48 -5.91 -0.29
C ASP A 74 -10.32 -5.72 -1.29
N GLU A 75 -10.58 -5.34 -2.55
CA GLU A 75 -9.54 -5.12 -3.56
C GLU A 75 -8.55 -3.99 -3.20
N GLN A 76 -9.05 -2.85 -2.71
CA GLN A 76 -8.17 -1.74 -2.31
C GLN A 76 -7.29 -2.13 -1.10
N THR A 77 -7.87 -2.84 -0.14
CA THR A 77 -7.17 -3.36 1.04
C THR A 77 -6.10 -4.38 0.62
N ASN A 78 -6.44 -5.30 -0.27
CA ASN A 78 -5.51 -6.28 -0.82
C ASN A 78 -4.34 -5.61 -1.56
N PHE A 79 -4.61 -4.56 -2.35
CA PHE A 79 -3.56 -3.81 -3.02
C PHE A 79 -2.62 -3.08 -2.03
N LEU A 80 -3.16 -2.50 -0.95
CA LEU A 80 -2.35 -1.92 0.13
C LEU A 80 -1.45 -2.99 0.77
N ILE A 81 -1.99 -4.17 1.07
CA ILE A 81 -1.22 -5.28 1.63
C ILE A 81 -0.06 -5.67 0.70
N GLN A 82 -0.30 -5.78 -0.61
CA GLN A 82 0.75 -6.08 -1.58
C GLN A 82 1.86 -5.01 -1.62
N ILE A 83 1.51 -3.72 -1.53
CA ILE A 83 2.51 -2.65 -1.43
C ILE A 83 3.33 -2.79 -0.14
N LEU A 84 2.69 -3.09 0.99
CA LEU A 84 3.39 -3.29 2.27
C LEU A 84 4.30 -4.51 2.24
N GLU A 85 3.89 -5.60 1.59
CA GLU A 85 4.73 -6.78 1.36
C GLU A 85 5.94 -6.46 0.50
N PHE A 86 5.76 -5.69 -0.58
CA PHE A 86 6.86 -5.20 -1.40
C PHE A 86 7.87 -4.37 -0.59
N ILE A 87 7.38 -3.43 0.23
CA ILE A 87 8.23 -2.62 1.13
C ILE A 87 8.97 -3.52 2.13
N ASN A 88 8.28 -4.49 2.74
CA ASN A 88 8.88 -5.43 3.67
C ASN A 88 9.98 -6.28 3.00
N CYS A 89 9.76 -6.72 1.76
CA CYS A 89 10.75 -7.41 0.95
C CYS A 89 12.02 -6.57 0.75
N ILE A 90 11.88 -5.27 0.47
CA ILE A 90 13.02 -4.35 0.35
C ILE A 90 13.74 -4.16 1.70
N VAL A 91 12.99 -3.92 2.77
CA VAL A 91 13.54 -3.66 4.12
C VAL A 91 14.32 -4.87 4.64
N THR A 92 13.84 -6.08 4.36
CA THR A 92 14.48 -7.34 4.77
C THR A 92 15.61 -7.78 3.84
N CYS A 93 15.66 -7.25 2.61
CA CYS A 93 16.73 -7.53 1.66
C CYS A 93 18.02 -6.78 2.03
N SER A 94 19.03 -7.52 2.50
CA SER A 94 20.33 -6.97 2.91
C SER A 94 21.04 -6.13 1.83
N LYS A 95 20.80 -6.44 0.55
CA LYS A 95 21.36 -5.72 -0.61
C LYS A 95 20.69 -4.36 -0.86
N LEU A 96 19.43 -4.19 -0.43
CA LEU A 96 18.64 -2.97 -0.64
C LEU A 96 18.46 -2.14 0.64
N ARG A 97 18.90 -2.65 1.79
CA ARG A 97 18.80 -1.98 3.09
C ARG A 97 19.38 -0.55 3.10
N GLY A 98 20.46 -0.32 2.34
CA GLY A 98 21.07 0.99 2.20
C GLY A 98 20.12 2.03 1.60
N THR A 99 19.26 1.61 0.67
CA THR A 99 18.33 2.46 -0.08
C THR A 99 17.16 2.95 0.79
N ILE A 100 16.78 2.19 1.82
CA ILE A 100 15.68 2.54 2.73
C ILE A 100 16.14 3.32 3.97
N LYS A 101 17.43 3.26 4.32
CA LYS A 101 17.94 3.80 5.59
C LYS A 101 17.56 5.26 5.85
N ASN A 102 17.58 6.10 4.80
CA ASN A 102 17.33 7.53 4.92
C ASN A 102 15.83 7.89 5.02
N VAL A 103 14.94 6.97 4.63
CA VAL A 103 13.48 7.18 4.64
C VAL A 103 12.78 6.36 5.73
N LEU A 104 13.55 5.72 6.62
CA LEU A 104 13.02 4.83 7.64
C LEU A 104 12.07 5.57 8.61
N ALA A 105 12.39 6.81 8.96
CA ALA A 105 11.51 7.62 9.81
C ALA A 105 10.14 7.86 9.16
N ASP A 106 10.15 8.21 7.88
CA ASP A 106 8.92 8.43 7.10
C ASP A 106 8.13 7.13 6.94
N LEU A 107 8.81 6.00 6.72
CA LEU A 107 8.20 4.68 6.66
C LEU A 107 7.54 4.27 8.00
N ILE A 108 8.17 4.58 9.14
CA ILE A 108 7.57 4.34 10.45
C ILE A 108 6.33 5.21 10.62
N TYR A 109 6.41 6.49 10.26
CA TYR A 109 5.29 7.42 10.35
C TYR A 109 4.09 6.93 9.54
N ILE A 110 4.28 6.57 8.27
CA ILE A 110 3.19 6.12 7.41
C ILE A 110 2.62 4.77 7.87
N THR A 111 3.47 3.89 8.42
CA THR A 111 3.01 2.62 9.04
C THR A 111 2.08 2.88 10.22
N ILE A 112 2.40 3.86 11.07
CA ILE A 112 1.54 4.26 12.19
C ILE A 112 0.18 4.75 11.67
N VAL A 113 0.14 5.45 10.53
CA VAL A 113 -1.12 5.90 9.91
C VAL A 113 -2.02 4.72 9.54
N TYR A 114 -1.45 3.64 8.99
CA TYR A 114 -2.22 2.46 8.59
C TYR A 114 -2.64 1.53 9.74
N ILE A 115 -2.04 1.67 10.93
CA ILE A 115 -2.40 0.88 12.13
C ILE A 115 -3.51 1.55 12.95
N GLN A 116 -3.92 2.77 12.59
CA GLN A 116 -4.99 3.48 13.30
C GLN A 116 -6.29 2.66 13.29
N LEU A 117 -6.93 2.56 14.45
CA LEU A 117 -8.24 1.92 14.59
C LEU A 117 -9.31 2.75 13.88
N SER A 118 -10.18 2.10 13.10
CA SER A 118 -11.35 2.75 12.52
C SER A 118 -12.47 2.97 13.54
N GLN A 119 -13.35 3.92 13.26
CA GLN A 119 -14.56 4.18 14.08
C GLN A 119 -15.39 2.89 14.27
N GLU A 120 -15.57 2.09 13.22
CA GLU A 120 -16.29 0.81 13.32
C GLU A 120 -15.66 -0.17 14.32
N GLN A 121 -14.34 -0.27 14.36
CA GLN A 121 -13.63 -1.15 15.29
C GLN A 121 -13.72 -0.63 16.73
N LEU A 122 -13.75 0.70 16.92
CA LEU A 122 -13.96 1.32 18.23
C LEU A 122 -15.40 1.09 18.74
N GLU A 123 -16.40 1.21 17.88
CA GLU A 123 -17.80 0.98 18.22
C GLU A 123 -18.09 -0.50 18.53
N GLY A 124 -17.47 -1.42 17.78
CA GLY A 124 -17.58 -2.86 18.02
C GLY A 124 -16.98 -3.32 19.36
N GLN A 125 -15.97 -2.62 19.87
CA GLN A 125 -15.31 -2.94 21.15
C GLN A 125 -16.10 -2.44 22.38
N HIS A 126 -17.07 -1.54 22.18
CA HIS A 126 -17.95 -1.01 23.22
C HIS A 126 -19.32 -1.73 23.33
N ARG A 127 -19.52 -2.82 22.58
CA ARG A 127 -20.66 -3.75 22.73
C ARG A 127 -20.26 -5.02 23.49
#